data_AF-A0A6N7LEC1-F1
#
_entry.id   AF-A0A6N7LEC1-F1
#
_cell.length_a   1.000
_cell.length_b   1.000
_cell.length_c   1.000
_cell.angle_alpha   90.00
_cell.angle_beta   90.00
_cell.angle_gamma   90.00
#
_symmetry.space_group_name_H-M   'P 1'
#
loop_
_entity.id
_entity.type
_entity.pdbx_description
1 polymer ?
#
loop_
_entity_poly.entity_id
_entity_poly.type
_entity_poly.pdbx_seq_one_letter_code
_entity_poly.pdbx_strand_id
1 'polypeptide(L)'
;MTVPSADELLETIRAALAPHGLFLRGTVSFADGEEAPMLADGRPAASIVLIGNIGGSLWEPFSRWRDGEPARGGADPLDNWSKQVIRPVAEAAGAIAYFPSDPPWQPFQQWAMRAERLKTSPLGILIHPQYGLWHGYRGALGFDQVLPRTGSISVGHPCDACVEKPCSSACPADALAAGTFDVGRCRTHLRTQAGAGGCLAHGCLSRDACPVGRDYRYPAQQLRFHMAALSL
;
A
#
# COMPACT_ATOMS: atom_id res chain seq x y z
N MET A 1 1.95 -30.59 20.28
CA MET A 1 2.40 -29.29 19.77
C MET A 1 1.41 -28.26 20.27
N THR A 2 1.86 -27.30 21.07
CA THR A 2 1.03 -26.19 21.56
C THR A 2 0.69 -25.26 20.41
N VAL A 3 -0.57 -24.87 20.29
CA VAL A 3 -1.00 -23.85 19.32
C VAL A 3 -0.33 -22.53 19.71
N PRO A 4 0.42 -21.86 18.81
CA PRO A 4 1.04 -20.58 19.12
C PRO A 4 -0.03 -19.54 19.48
N SER A 5 0.29 -18.70 20.45
CA SER A 5 -0.56 -17.56 20.81
C SER A 5 -0.71 -16.60 19.62
N ALA A 6 -1.75 -15.76 19.66
CA ALA A 6 -1.99 -14.79 18.60
C ALA A 6 -0.82 -13.79 18.44
N ASP A 7 -0.15 -13.42 19.53
CA ASP A 7 1.03 -12.55 19.48
C ASP A 7 2.25 -13.27 18.86
N GLU A 8 2.50 -14.53 19.23
CA GLU A 8 3.58 -15.33 18.62
C GLU A 8 3.36 -15.57 17.12
N LEU A 9 2.10 -15.77 16.71
CA LEU A 9 1.71 -15.86 15.30
C LEU A 9 2.05 -14.56 14.55
N LEU A 10 1.66 -13.40 15.10
CA LEU A 10 1.93 -12.10 14.50
C LEU A 10 3.43 -11.82 14.39
N GLU A 11 4.22 -12.17 15.41
CA GLU A 11 5.67 -12.01 15.36
C GLU A 11 6.33 -12.96 14.34
N THR A 12 5.81 -14.19 14.20
CA THR A 12 6.26 -15.12 13.15
C THR A 12 5.99 -14.52 11.75
N ILE A 13 4.81 -13.93 11.54
CA ILE A 13 4.47 -13.27 10.28
C ILE A 13 5.38 -12.07 10.03
N ARG A 14 5.66 -11.23 11.05
CA ARG A 14 6.61 -10.11 10.91
C ARG A 14 7.99 -10.59 10.50
N ALA A 15 8.50 -11.62 11.15
CA ALA A 15 9.81 -12.19 10.86
C ALA A 15 9.89 -12.71 9.42
N ALA A 16 8.83 -13.36 8.94
CA ALA A 16 8.77 -13.88 7.57
C ALA A 16 8.72 -12.76 6.51
N LEU A 17 8.06 -11.63 6.80
CA LEU A 17 7.92 -10.50 5.87
C LEU A 17 9.11 -9.54 5.85
N ALA A 18 9.84 -9.42 6.97
CA ALA A 18 10.91 -8.45 7.15
C ALA A 18 12.04 -8.51 6.09
N PRO A 19 12.54 -9.70 5.69
CA PRO A 19 13.56 -9.80 4.63
C PRO A 19 13.13 -9.24 3.27
N HIS A 20 11.83 -9.11 3.05
CA HIS A 20 11.23 -8.60 1.83
C HIS A 20 10.86 -7.11 1.92
N GLY A 21 11.17 -6.45 3.04
CA GLY A 21 10.80 -5.06 3.27
C GLY A 21 9.29 -4.84 3.34
N LEU A 22 8.54 -5.86 3.75
CA LEU A 22 7.11 -5.81 4.01
C LEU A 22 6.85 -5.82 5.52
N PHE A 23 5.78 -5.14 5.92
CA PHE A 23 5.41 -4.95 7.31
C PHE A 23 3.93 -5.20 7.52
N LEU A 24 3.55 -5.59 8.74
CA LEU A 24 2.15 -5.54 9.15
C LEU A 24 1.71 -4.09 9.27
N ARG A 25 0.60 -3.76 8.61
CA ARG A 25 0.03 -2.42 8.48
C ARG A 25 -1.33 -2.29 9.18
N GLY A 26 -1.53 -3.12 10.19
CA GLY A 26 -2.68 -3.05 11.07
C GLY A 26 -3.68 -4.18 10.90
N THR A 27 -4.49 -4.36 11.94
CA THR A 27 -5.52 -5.41 12.03
C THR A 27 -6.90 -4.79 11.91
N VAL A 28 -7.80 -5.45 11.19
CA VAL A 28 -9.23 -5.17 11.20
C VAL A 28 -9.95 -6.40 11.72
N SER A 29 -10.78 -6.23 12.76
CA SER A 29 -11.71 -7.25 13.23
C SER A 29 -13.09 -6.94 12.68
N PHE A 30 -13.83 -7.98 12.30
CA PHE A 30 -15.19 -7.89 11.79
C PHE A 30 -16.18 -8.32 12.85
N ALA A 31 -17.26 -7.57 13.04
CA ALA A 31 -18.35 -7.94 13.93
C ALA A 31 -19.29 -8.97 13.27
N ASP A 32 -20.10 -9.65 14.08
CA ASP A 32 -21.13 -10.56 13.57
C ASP A 32 -22.09 -9.83 12.62
N GLY A 33 -22.28 -10.39 11.42
CA GLY A 33 -23.13 -9.81 10.38
C GLY A 33 -22.50 -8.64 9.60
N GLU A 34 -21.27 -8.22 9.93
CA GLU A 34 -20.51 -7.28 9.12
C GLU A 34 -20.00 -7.96 7.83
N GLU A 35 -19.96 -7.23 6.72
CA GLU A 35 -19.36 -7.73 5.49
C GLU A 35 -17.85 -7.95 5.68
N ALA A 36 -17.42 -9.19 5.51
CA ALA A 36 -16.05 -9.65 5.70
C ALA A 36 -15.61 -10.51 4.50
N PRO A 37 -14.31 -10.56 4.18
CA PRO A 37 -13.82 -11.41 3.11
C PRO A 37 -14.02 -12.89 3.47
N MET A 38 -14.30 -13.72 2.47
CA MET A 38 -14.52 -15.16 2.68
C MET A 38 -13.20 -15.91 2.82
N LEU A 39 -13.17 -16.87 3.75
CA LEU A 39 -12.11 -17.84 3.91
C LEU A 39 -12.30 -19.02 2.93
N ALA A 40 -11.32 -19.93 2.88
CA ALA A 40 -11.36 -21.07 1.94
C ALA A 40 -12.52 -22.04 2.19
N ASP A 41 -13.01 -22.11 3.43
CA ASP A 41 -14.16 -22.95 3.82
C ASP A 41 -15.52 -22.23 3.63
N GLY A 42 -15.52 -21.03 3.05
CA GLY A 42 -16.71 -20.23 2.80
C GLY A 42 -17.23 -19.44 4.01
N ARG A 43 -16.58 -19.53 5.18
CA ARG A 43 -16.92 -18.68 6.34
C ARG A 43 -16.35 -17.27 6.16
N PRO A 44 -17.00 -16.23 6.71
CA PRO A 44 -16.40 -14.90 6.78
C PRO A 44 -15.17 -14.89 7.71
N ALA A 45 -14.14 -14.12 7.37
CA ALA A 45 -13.00 -13.91 8.25
C ALA A 45 -13.41 -13.13 9.51
N ALA A 46 -12.95 -13.57 10.69
CA ALA A 46 -13.14 -12.83 11.94
C ALA A 46 -12.18 -11.64 12.05
N SER A 47 -10.99 -11.75 11.45
CA SER A 47 -10.08 -10.62 11.31
C SER A 47 -9.21 -10.74 10.06
N ILE A 48 -8.68 -9.59 9.63
CA ILE A 48 -7.59 -9.53 8.66
C ILE A 48 -6.40 -8.74 9.22
N VAL A 49 -5.21 -9.05 8.72
CA VAL A 49 -4.00 -8.28 8.96
C VAL A 49 -3.48 -7.75 7.63
N LEU A 50 -3.38 -6.43 7.51
CA LEU A 50 -2.86 -5.77 6.31
C LEU A 50 -1.34 -5.91 6.22
N ILE A 51 -0.82 -6.08 5.01
CA ILE A 51 0.61 -6.17 4.69
C ILE A 51 0.96 -5.11 3.67
N GLY A 52 2.09 -4.43 3.86
CA GLY A 52 2.50 -3.37 2.95
C GLY A 52 3.92 -2.86 3.17
N ASN A 53 4.38 -2.01 2.26
CA ASN A 53 5.67 -1.34 2.36
C ASN A 53 5.57 -0.01 3.13
N ILE A 54 6.71 0.38 3.70
CA ILE A 54 6.94 1.69 4.31
C ILE A 54 8.08 2.33 3.52
N GLY A 55 7.81 3.47 2.89
CA GLY A 55 8.76 4.08 1.97
C GLY A 55 9.26 3.10 0.92
N GLY A 56 10.55 3.21 0.58
CA GLY A 56 11.22 2.35 -0.40
C GLY A 56 11.60 0.95 0.09
N SER A 57 11.09 0.48 1.25
CA SER A 57 11.55 -0.75 1.91
C SER A 57 11.53 -1.99 1.02
N LEU A 58 10.51 -2.13 0.16
CA LEU A 58 10.39 -3.28 -0.73
C LEU A 58 11.30 -3.21 -1.96
N TRP A 59 11.91 -2.05 -2.26
CA TRP A 59 12.48 -1.80 -3.59
C TRP A 59 13.68 -2.69 -3.88
N GLU A 60 14.58 -2.83 -2.91
CA GLU A 60 15.78 -3.63 -3.08
C GLU A 60 15.45 -5.14 -3.16
N PRO A 61 14.65 -5.74 -2.24
CA PRO A 61 14.21 -7.13 -2.39
C PRO A 61 13.45 -7.40 -3.69
N PHE A 62 12.53 -6.52 -4.08
CA PHE A 62 11.78 -6.64 -5.32
C PHE A 62 12.70 -6.57 -6.54
N SER A 63 13.64 -5.63 -6.57
CA SER A 63 14.55 -5.46 -7.71
C SER A 63 15.44 -6.69 -7.90
N ARG A 64 16.00 -7.22 -6.81
CA ARG A 64 16.81 -8.45 -6.84
C ARG A 64 16.02 -9.65 -7.38
N TRP A 65 14.78 -9.83 -6.90
CA TRP A 65 13.89 -10.86 -7.42
C TRP A 65 13.65 -10.66 -8.92
N ARG A 66 13.26 -9.45 -9.32
CA ARG A 66 12.89 -9.11 -10.69
C ARG A 66 14.05 -9.34 -11.68
N ASP A 67 15.29 -9.12 -11.26
CA ASP A 67 16.47 -9.34 -12.10
C ASP A 67 16.77 -10.84 -12.33
N GLY A 68 16.28 -11.72 -11.46
CA GLY A 68 16.40 -13.18 -11.60
C GLY A 68 15.22 -13.85 -12.33
N GLU A 69 14.10 -13.16 -12.51
CA GLU A 69 12.88 -13.74 -13.09
C GLU A 69 12.85 -13.67 -14.63
N PRO A 70 12.29 -14.70 -15.30
CA PRO A 70 11.99 -14.64 -16.73
C PRO A 70 11.13 -13.42 -17.07
N ALA A 71 11.46 -12.75 -18.19
CA ALA A 71 10.80 -11.53 -18.63
C ALA A 71 10.65 -10.46 -17.51
N ARG A 72 11.56 -10.45 -16.52
CA ARG A 72 11.54 -9.52 -15.38
C ARG A 72 10.22 -9.56 -14.58
N GLY A 73 9.61 -10.73 -14.45
CA GLY A 73 8.39 -10.94 -13.66
C GLY A 73 7.07 -10.72 -14.42
N GLY A 74 7.12 -10.55 -15.75
CA GLY A 74 5.93 -10.48 -16.61
C GLY A 74 5.27 -9.09 -16.65
N ALA A 75 3.95 -9.06 -16.92
CA ALA A 75 3.18 -7.83 -17.08
C ALA A 75 3.01 -7.05 -15.76
N ASP A 76 2.76 -7.76 -14.66
CA ASP A 76 2.49 -7.19 -13.34
C ASP A 76 3.54 -7.64 -12.31
N PRO A 77 4.84 -7.32 -12.51
CA PRO A 77 5.92 -7.97 -11.78
C PRO A 77 5.86 -7.69 -10.27
N LEU A 78 5.40 -6.50 -9.86
CA LEU A 78 5.28 -6.19 -8.45
C LEU A 78 4.13 -6.93 -7.77
N ASP A 79 3.05 -7.20 -8.48
CA ASP A 79 1.91 -7.96 -7.97
C ASP A 79 2.27 -9.46 -7.91
N ASN A 80 2.95 -9.97 -8.94
CA ASN A 80 3.47 -11.33 -8.96
C ASN A 80 4.46 -11.59 -7.82
N TRP A 81 5.42 -10.67 -7.62
CA TRP A 81 6.34 -10.74 -6.49
C TRP A 81 5.62 -10.71 -5.14
N SER A 82 4.64 -9.81 -4.99
CA SER A 82 3.86 -9.72 -3.75
C SER A 82 3.14 -11.03 -3.43
N LYS A 83 2.56 -11.69 -4.44
CA LYS A 83 1.92 -13.00 -4.29
C LYS A 83 2.92 -14.09 -3.91
N GLN A 84 4.08 -14.11 -4.55
CA GLN A 84 5.13 -15.10 -4.27
C GLN A 84 5.70 -14.96 -2.86
N VAL A 85 5.75 -13.74 -2.31
CA VAL A 85 6.21 -13.50 -0.93
C VAL A 85 5.11 -13.79 0.09
N ILE A 86 3.87 -13.33 -0.16
CA ILE A 86 2.82 -13.34 0.88
C ILE A 86 2.10 -14.69 0.96
N ARG A 87 1.92 -15.42 -0.16
CA ARG A 87 1.18 -16.70 -0.14
C ARG A 87 1.84 -17.75 0.77
N PRO A 88 3.16 -18.00 0.74
CA PRO A 88 3.79 -18.95 1.64
C PRO A 88 3.64 -18.55 3.12
N VAL A 89 3.65 -17.25 3.42
CA VAL A 89 3.42 -16.73 4.77
C VAL A 89 1.98 -17.01 5.22
N ALA A 90 1.01 -16.82 4.33
CA ALA A 90 -0.39 -17.14 4.60
C ALA A 90 -0.59 -18.64 4.87
N GLU A 91 -0.04 -19.50 4.01
CA GLU A 91 -0.11 -20.96 4.15
C GLU A 91 0.50 -21.43 5.48
N ALA A 92 1.70 -20.95 5.82
CA ALA A 92 2.37 -21.28 7.08
C ALA A 92 1.60 -20.77 8.32
N ALA A 93 0.85 -19.68 8.18
CA ALA A 93 0.04 -19.10 9.24
C ALA A 93 -1.39 -19.67 9.31
N GLY A 94 -1.77 -20.59 8.41
CA GLY A 94 -3.16 -21.08 8.30
C GLY A 94 -4.15 -19.99 7.88
N ALA A 95 -3.69 -18.97 7.16
CA ALA A 95 -4.47 -17.81 6.75
C ALA A 95 -4.82 -17.84 5.26
N ILE A 96 -5.81 -17.05 4.87
CA ILE A 96 -6.12 -16.79 3.45
C ILE A 96 -5.49 -15.48 3.02
N ALA A 97 -4.71 -15.51 1.93
CA ALA A 97 -4.12 -14.31 1.35
C ALA A 97 -5.10 -13.61 0.39
N TYR A 98 -5.32 -12.32 0.62
CA TYR A 98 -6.03 -11.44 -0.31
C TYR A 98 -5.04 -10.45 -0.93
N PHE A 99 -5.23 -10.13 -2.21
CA PHE A 99 -4.37 -9.19 -2.94
C PHE A 99 -5.19 -8.05 -3.52
N PRO A 100 -4.69 -6.80 -3.49
CA PRO A 100 -5.37 -5.67 -4.12
C PRO A 100 -5.41 -5.79 -5.65
N SER A 101 -4.67 -6.75 -6.22
CA SER A 101 -4.56 -7.06 -7.65
C SER A 101 -5.48 -8.20 -8.13
N ASP A 102 -6.24 -8.85 -7.22
CA ASP A 102 -7.00 -10.06 -7.57
C ASP A 102 -8.51 -9.91 -7.27
N PRO A 103 -9.39 -10.48 -8.13
CA PRO A 103 -10.80 -10.66 -7.80
C PRO A 103 -11.01 -11.84 -6.83
N PRO A 104 -12.08 -11.84 -6.01
CA PRO A 104 -13.00 -10.72 -5.81
C PRO A 104 -12.30 -9.56 -5.10
N TRP A 105 -12.43 -8.36 -5.67
CA TRP A 105 -11.69 -7.18 -5.24
C TRP A 105 -12.09 -6.79 -3.82
N GLN A 106 -11.09 -6.73 -2.95
CA GLN A 106 -11.30 -6.39 -1.54
C GLN A 106 -11.14 -4.88 -1.28
N PRO A 107 -11.86 -4.30 -0.30
CA PRO A 107 -11.86 -2.87 -0.05
C PRO A 107 -10.62 -2.42 0.77
N PHE A 108 -9.42 -2.68 0.24
CA PHE A 108 -8.13 -2.41 0.90
C PHE A 108 -7.99 -0.99 1.47
N GLN A 109 -8.52 0.02 0.76
CA GLN A 109 -8.49 1.40 1.26
C GLN A 109 -9.35 1.56 2.52
N GLN A 110 -10.55 0.97 2.56
CA GLN A 110 -11.43 1.04 3.72
C GLN A 110 -10.83 0.27 4.91
N TRP A 111 -10.21 -0.88 4.65
CA TRP A 111 -9.47 -1.63 5.67
C TRP A 111 -8.31 -0.82 6.24
N ALA A 112 -7.51 -0.16 5.39
CA ALA A 112 -6.42 0.71 5.81
C ALA A 112 -6.90 1.90 6.66
N MET A 113 -8.02 2.53 6.26
CA MET A 113 -8.64 3.60 7.03
C MET A 113 -9.09 3.12 8.42
N ARG A 114 -9.59 1.89 8.56
CA ARG A 114 -9.98 1.31 9.86
C ARG A 114 -8.78 0.92 10.71
N ALA A 115 -7.82 0.21 10.12
CA ALA A 115 -6.68 -0.37 10.82
C ALA A 115 -5.76 0.72 11.40
N GLU A 116 -5.44 1.74 10.59
CA GLU A 116 -4.44 2.76 10.90
C GLU A 116 -5.04 4.17 11.11
N ARG A 117 -6.38 4.32 11.02
CA ARG A 117 -7.11 5.61 11.10
C ARG A 117 -6.71 6.64 10.03
N LEU A 118 -6.33 6.15 8.86
CA LEU A 118 -5.92 7.01 7.75
C LEU A 118 -7.11 7.72 7.11
N LYS A 119 -6.82 8.86 6.46
CA LYS A 119 -7.76 9.58 5.60
C LYS A 119 -7.07 9.93 4.28
N THR A 120 -7.87 10.23 3.26
CA THR A 120 -7.39 10.63 1.94
C THR A 120 -6.72 12.00 2.00
N SER A 121 -5.60 12.13 1.29
CA SER A 121 -4.98 13.43 1.00
C SER A 121 -5.70 14.12 -0.18
N PRO A 122 -5.40 15.39 -0.48
CA PRO A 122 -5.87 16.05 -1.70
C PRO A 122 -5.51 15.29 -3.00
N LEU A 123 -4.48 14.44 -2.99
CA LEU A 123 -4.11 13.60 -4.15
C LEU A 123 -4.99 12.34 -4.30
N GLY A 124 -5.99 12.13 -3.43
CA GLY A 124 -6.86 10.96 -3.47
C GLY A 124 -6.24 9.66 -2.95
N ILE A 125 -4.98 9.69 -2.51
CA ILE A 125 -4.30 8.57 -1.84
C ILE A 125 -4.27 8.81 -0.32
N LEU A 126 -4.32 7.72 0.46
CA LEU A 126 -4.22 7.78 1.93
C LEU A 126 -2.87 8.36 2.34
N ILE A 127 -2.86 9.16 3.42
CA ILE A 127 -1.65 9.75 4.00
C ILE A 127 -1.45 9.26 5.44
N HIS A 128 -0.28 8.68 5.70
CA HIS A 128 0.15 8.29 7.04
C HIS A 128 0.84 9.48 7.74
N PRO A 129 0.63 9.72 9.05
CA PRO A 129 1.27 10.85 9.75
C PRO A 129 2.80 10.77 9.78
N GLN A 130 3.35 9.55 9.84
CA GLN A 130 4.79 9.33 9.84
C GLN A 130 5.36 9.18 8.42
N TYR A 131 4.79 8.29 7.60
CA TYR A 131 5.32 7.93 6.28
C TYR A 131 4.81 8.84 5.16
N GLY A 132 3.94 9.80 5.49
CA GLY A 132 3.33 10.70 4.53
C GLY A 132 2.58 9.93 3.46
N LEU A 133 2.79 10.33 2.21
CA LEU A 133 2.21 9.66 1.05
C LEU A 133 3.02 8.44 0.64
N TRP A 134 4.13 8.11 1.31
CA TRP A 134 5.12 7.12 0.87
C TRP A 134 4.93 5.77 1.52
N HIS A 135 3.79 5.15 1.25
CA HIS A 135 3.50 3.78 1.67
C HIS A 135 2.53 3.11 0.71
N GLY A 136 2.33 1.79 0.86
CA GLY A 136 1.38 1.02 0.07
C GLY A 136 0.96 -0.26 0.78
N TYR A 137 -0.09 -0.89 0.28
CA TYR A 137 -0.57 -2.20 0.72
C TYR A 137 -0.38 -3.20 -0.41
N ARG A 138 0.06 -4.40 -0.07
CA ARG A 138 0.44 -5.47 -1.02
C ARG A 138 -0.35 -6.75 -0.83
N GLY A 139 -0.97 -6.93 0.33
CA GLY A 139 -1.87 -8.03 0.59
C GLY A 139 -2.48 -7.95 1.98
N ALA A 140 -3.33 -8.90 2.31
CA ALA A 140 -3.90 -9.08 3.64
C ALA A 140 -3.99 -10.56 3.97
N LEU A 141 -3.89 -10.91 5.24
CA LEU A 141 -4.07 -12.28 5.74
C LEU A 141 -5.38 -12.36 6.52
N GLY A 142 -6.32 -13.20 6.08
CA GLY A 142 -7.58 -13.47 6.75
C GLY A 142 -7.52 -14.66 7.69
N PHE A 143 -8.13 -14.52 8.86
CA PHE A 143 -8.17 -15.52 9.93
C PHE A 143 -9.60 -15.75 10.40
N ASP A 144 -9.90 -16.96 10.85
CA ASP A 144 -11.19 -17.31 11.48
C ASP A 144 -11.26 -16.94 12.97
N GLN A 145 -10.16 -16.40 13.52
CA GLN A 145 -10.08 -15.86 14.87
C GLN A 145 -9.84 -14.36 14.87
N VAL A 146 -10.25 -13.69 15.94
CA VAL A 146 -9.95 -12.28 16.18
C VAL A 146 -8.51 -12.14 16.64
N LEU A 147 -7.69 -11.47 15.84
CA LEU A 147 -6.30 -11.18 16.21
C LEU A 147 -6.15 -9.84 16.96
N PRO A 148 -5.12 -9.72 17.81
CA PRO A 148 -4.74 -8.47 18.43
C PRO A 148 -4.53 -7.35 17.40
N ARG A 149 -4.78 -6.12 17.85
CA ARG A 149 -4.53 -4.93 17.02
C ARG A 149 -3.03 -4.80 16.77
N THR A 150 -2.66 -4.81 15.50
CA THR A 150 -1.31 -4.47 15.06
C THR A 150 -1.25 -3.01 14.62
N GLY A 151 -0.06 -2.42 14.69
CA GLY A 151 0.20 -1.07 14.17
C GLY A 151 -0.09 0.06 15.15
N SER A 152 0.45 1.24 14.82
CA SER A 152 0.24 2.48 15.57
C SER A 152 -1.05 3.14 15.10
N ILE A 153 -1.92 3.51 16.04
CA ILE A 153 -3.10 4.32 15.74
C ILE A 153 -2.65 5.75 15.51
N SER A 154 -2.84 6.26 14.29
CA SER A 154 -2.58 7.68 14.02
C SER A 154 -3.58 8.58 14.77
N VAL A 155 -3.07 9.69 15.30
CA VAL A 155 -3.87 10.76 15.90
C VAL A 155 -3.77 11.99 15.02
N GLY A 156 -4.91 12.47 14.51
CA GLY A 156 -4.99 13.63 13.64
C GLY A 156 -4.70 13.33 12.17
N HIS A 157 -5.28 14.15 11.29
CA HIS A 157 -5.03 14.05 9.85
C HIS A 157 -3.95 15.06 9.43
N PRO A 158 -2.82 14.64 8.84
CA PRO A 158 -1.69 15.55 8.57
C PRO A 158 -2.04 16.74 7.68
N CYS A 159 -3.05 16.59 6.82
CA CYS A 159 -3.48 17.68 5.97
C CYS A 159 -4.22 18.79 6.74
N ASP A 160 -4.82 18.53 7.89
CA ASP A 160 -5.58 19.53 8.67
C ASP A 160 -4.68 20.66 9.18
N ALA A 161 -3.42 20.34 9.52
CA ALA A 161 -2.42 21.31 9.97
C ALA A 161 -1.62 21.96 8.83
N CYS A 162 -1.76 21.46 7.60
CA CYS A 162 -0.98 21.93 6.44
C CYS A 162 -1.74 23.05 5.72
N VAL A 163 -1.49 24.30 6.11
CA VAL A 163 -2.14 25.49 5.54
C VAL A 163 -1.69 25.75 4.10
N GLU A 164 -0.39 25.63 3.82
CA GLU A 164 0.19 26.01 2.52
C GLU A 164 -0.19 25.07 1.37
N LYS A 165 -0.56 23.82 1.66
CA LYS A 165 -0.90 22.77 0.67
C LYS A 165 0.07 22.75 -0.53
N PRO A 166 1.40 22.62 -0.32
CA PRO A 166 2.39 22.70 -1.40
C PRO A 166 2.18 21.64 -2.49
N CYS A 167 1.50 20.53 -2.17
CA CYS A 167 1.12 19.54 -3.17
C CYS A 167 0.17 20.08 -4.25
N SER A 168 -0.68 21.07 -3.95
CA SER A 168 -1.60 21.65 -4.93
C SER A 168 -0.86 22.55 -5.91
N SER A 169 -0.04 23.48 -5.40
CA SER A 169 0.70 24.45 -6.23
C SER A 169 1.85 23.80 -7.03
N ALA A 170 2.42 22.71 -6.54
CA ALA A 170 3.46 21.96 -7.25
C ALA A 170 2.91 21.07 -8.38
N CYS A 171 1.60 20.98 -8.59
CA CYS A 171 1.02 20.17 -9.65
C CYS A 171 1.04 20.90 -11.00
N PRO A 172 1.90 20.52 -11.97
CA PRO A 172 1.96 21.22 -13.26
C PRO A 172 0.73 20.96 -14.15
N ALA A 173 -0.11 19.98 -13.77
CA ALA A 173 -1.36 19.66 -14.47
C ALA A 173 -2.56 20.43 -13.90
N ASP A 174 -2.39 21.20 -12.83
CA ASP A 174 -3.48 21.81 -12.08
C ASP A 174 -4.59 20.78 -11.73
N ALA A 175 -4.17 19.56 -11.39
CA ALA A 175 -5.06 18.43 -11.14
C ALA A 175 -5.71 18.49 -9.75
N LEU A 176 -5.34 19.46 -8.90
CA LEU A 176 -5.87 19.61 -7.55
C LEU A 176 -6.70 20.90 -7.37
N ALA A 177 -6.86 21.72 -8.42
CA ALA A 177 -7.56 23.01 -8.34
C ALA A 177 -8.99 22.91 -7.80
N ALA A 178 -9.70 21.83 -8.12
CA ALA A 178 -11.08 21.60 -7.69
C ALA A 178 -11.21 20.97 -6.28
N GLY A 179 -10.10 20.79 -5.56
CA GLY A 179 -10.07 20.13 -4.25
C GLY A 179 -10.13 18.60 -4.30
N THR A 180 -10.37 18.02 -5.48
CA THR A 180 -10.25 16.58 -5.76
C THR A 180 -9.24 16.35 -6.88
N PHE A 181 -8.58 15.19 -6.87
CA PHE A 181 -7.58 14.86 -7.86
C PHE A 181 -8.20 14.52 -9.21
N ASP A 182 -7.99 15.39 -10.20
CA ASP A 182 -8.43 15.20 -11.58
C ASP A 182 -7.46 14.29 -12.36
N VAL A 183 -7.81 13.01 -12.42
CA VAL A 183 -7.06 11.99 -13.15
C VAL A 183 -7.00 12.29 -14.65
N GLY A 184 -8.03 12.92 -15.22
CA GLY A 184 -8.08 13.28 -16.64
C GLY A 184 -7.04 14.35 -16.97
N ARG A 185 -7.03 15.45 -16.22
CA ARG A 185 -6.01 16.52 -16.34
C ARG A 185 -4.59 15.97 -16.14
N CYS A 186 -4.39 15.16 -15.09
CA CYS A 186 -3.10 14.54 -14.83
C CYS A 186 -2.63 13.72 -16.04
N ARG A 187 -3.46 12.78 -16.53
CA ARG A 187 -3.09 11.91 -17.66
C ARG A 187 -2.87 12.69 -18.96
N THR A 188 -3.64 13.74 -19.21
CA THR A 188 -3.41 14.64 -20.35
C THR A 188 -2.05 15.31 -20.25
N HIS A 189 -1.69 15.86 -19.07
CA HIS A 189 -0.37 16.44 -18.84
C HIS A 189 0.77 15.43 -19.03
N LEU A 190 0.62 14.19 -18.53
CA LEU A 190 1.65 13.15 -18.66
C LEU A 190 2.00 12.80 -20.12
N ARG A 191 1.07 12.99 -21.07
CA ARG A 191 1.33 12.77 -22.50
C ARG A 191 2.08 13.92 -23.19
N THR A 192 2.30 15.04 -22.50
CA THR A 192 3.06 16.18 -23.04
C THR A 192 4.57 15.98 -22.86
N GLN A 193 5.39 16.75 -23.59
CA GLN A 193 6.85 16.76 -23.39
C GLN A 193 7.24 17.18 -21.96
N ALA A 194 6.53 18.15 -21.37
CA ALA A 194 6.74 18.56 -19.99
C ALA A 194 6.40 17.44 -18.99
N GLY A 195 5.31 16.70 -19.23
CA GLY A 195 4.94 15.53 -18.43
C GLY A 195 5.96 14.39 -18.51
N ALA A 196 6.50 14.14 -19.72
CA ALA A 196 7.54 13.15 -19.98
C ALA A 196 8.86 13.49 -19.25
N GLY A 197 9.33 14.73 -19.37
CA GLY A 197 10.56 15.19 -18.71
C GLY A 197 10.39 15.46 -17.20
N GLY A 198 9.16 15.69 -16.74
CA GLY A 198 8.83 15.98 -15.34
C GLY A 198 8.29 14.75 -14.61
N CYS A 199 6.97 14.67 -14.48
CA CYS A 199 6.30 13.67 -13.64
C CYS A 199 6.65 12.22 -14.01
N LEU A 200 6.77 11.86 -15.30
CA LEU A 200 7.12 10.50 -15.71
C LEU A 200 8.57 10.12 -15.34
N ALA A 201 9.51 11.06 -15.45
CA ALA A 201 10.91 10.82 -15.15
C ALA A 201 11.24 10.85 -13.64
N HIS A 202 10.50 11.64 -12.86
CA HIS A 202 10.83 11.94 -11.46
C HIS A 202 9.80 11.42 -10.44
N GLY A 203 8.65 10.91 -10.90
CA GLY A 203 7.48 10.67 -10.07
C GLY A 203 6.59 11.91 -9.98
N CYS A 204 5.39 11.76 -9.41
CA CYS A 204 4.44 12.86 -9.25
C CYS A 204 5.03 14.02 -8.43
N LEU A 205 5.27 15.16 -9.08
CA LEU A 205 5.86 16.35 -8.45
C LEU A 205 4.97 16.92 -7.34
N SER A 206 3.64 16.83 -7.50
CA SER A 206 2.66 17.19 -6.47
C SER A 206 2.80 16.33 -5.21
N ARG A 207 3.00 15.01 -5.37
CA ARG A 207 3.22 14.09 -4.23
C ARG A 207 4.51 14.42 -3.52
N ASP A 208 5.55 14.77 -4.28
CA ASP A 208 6.89 15.05 -3.77
C ASP A 208 6.98 16.36 -2.98
N ALA A 209 6.09 17.31 -3.27
CA ALA A 209 6.01 18.56 -2.52
C ALA A 209 5.38 18.41 -1.13
N CYS A 210 4.77 17.25 -0.81
CA CYS A 210 4.23 17.02 0.53
C CYS A 210 5.37 16.96 1.56
N PRO A 211 5.36 17.79 2.63
CA PRO A 211 6.43 17.79 3.62
C PRO A 211 6.38 16.58 4.56
N VAL A 212 5.22 15.94 4.68
CA VAL A 212 5.01 14.81 5.60
C VAL A 212 5.67 13.56 5.04
N GLY A 213 6.48 12.90 5.86
CA GLY A 213 7.14 11.64 5.49
C GLY A 213 8.20 11.77 4.41
N ARG A 214 8.81 12.95 4.24
CA ARG A 214 9.85 13.21 3.23
C ARG A 214 11.00 12.20 3.30
N ASP A 215 11.38 11.77 4.50
CA ASP A 215 12.44 10.78 4.73
C ASP A 215 12.07 9.38 4.23
N TYR A 216 10.78 9.12 4.01
CA TYR A 216 10.26 7.85 3.49
C TYR A 216 10.07 7.88 1.97
N ARG A 217 10.41 8.99 1.30
CA ARG A 217 10.29 9.13 -0.15
C ARG A 217 10.88 7.91 -0.86
N TYR A 218 10.13 7.39 -1.84
CA TYR A 218 10.61 6.26 -2.63
C TYR A 218 11.89 6.62 -3.39
N PRO A 219 12.85 5.68 -3.55
CA PRO A 219 14.02 5.90 -4.37
C PRO A 219 13.61 6.18 -5.82
N ALA A 220 14.43 6.95 -6.54
CA ALA A 220 14.10 7.41 -7.89
C ALA A 220 13.76 6.28 -8.87
N GLN A 221 14.39 5.11 -8.72
CA GLN A 221 14.12 3.94 -9.54
C GLN A 221 12.71 3.37 -9.31
N GLN A 222 12.24 3.33 -8.06
CA GLN A 222 10.89 2.90 -7.73
C GLN A 222 9.83 3.88 -8.25
N LEU A 223 10.11 5.18 -8.18
CA LEU A 223 9.21 6.20 -8.74
C LEU A 223 9.03 6.01 -10.25
N ARG A 224 10.14 5.89 -10.98
CA ARG A 224 10.09 5.64 -12.43
C ARG A 224 9.38 4.34 -12.77
N PHE A 225 9.62 3.29 -11.98
CA PHE A 225 8.93 2.01 -12.16
C PHE A 225 7.41 2.17 -12.05
N HIS A 226 6.90 2.89 -11.04
CA HIS A 226 5.47 3.14 -10.90
C HIS A 226 4.91 4.04 -12.01
N MET A 227 5.67 5.05 -12.44
CA MET A 227 5.24 5.92 -13.54
C MET A 227 5.19 5.17 -14.88
N ALA A 228 6.14 4.26 -15.13
CA ALA A 228 6.17 3.44 -16.35
C ALA A 228 5.03 2.42 -16.44
N ALA A 229 4.43 2.05 -15.30
CA ALA A 229 3.26 1.17 -15.26
C ALA A 229 1.94 1.86 -15.65
N LEU A 230 1.94 3.20 -15.80
CA LEU A 230 0.77 3.92 -16.30
C LEU A 230 0.62 3.67 -17.80
N SER A 231 -0.39 2.90 -18.20
CA SER A 231 -0.85 2.88 -19.59
C SER A 231 -1.41 4.28 -19.91
N LEU A 232 -0.69 5.07 -20.69
CA LEU A 232 -1.09 6.41 -21.14
C LEU A 232 -1.75 6.34 -22.50
#